data_AF-A0A6M8STB3-F1
#
_entry.id   AF-A0A6M8STB3-F1
#
_cell.length_a   1.000
_cell.length_b   1.000
_cell.length_c   1.000
_cell.angle_alpha   90.00
_cell.angle_beta   90.00
_cell.angle_gamma   90.00
#
_symmetry.space_group_name_H-M   'P 1'
#
loop_
_entity.id
_entity.type
_entity.pdbx_description
1 polymer ?
#
loop_
_entity_poly.entity_id
_entity_poly.type
_entity_poly.pdbx_seq_one_letter_code
_entity_poly.pdbx_strand_id
1 'polypeptide(L)' 'MKRKETAKFLSMSADTLDRRVKNDPTFPKHYKIGRIKFWYLDEIESWLKTKRSV' A
#
# COMPACT_ATOMS: atom_id res chain seq x y z
N MET A 1 7.95 2.36 4.26
CA MET A 1 7.67 3.42 3.26
C MET A 1 6.50 4.28 3.69
N LYS A 2 6.56 5.60 3.45
CA LYS A 2 5.47 6.55 3.73
C LYS A 2 4.32 6.42 2.71
N ARG A 3 3.15 7.00 3.02
CA ARG A 3 1.98 7.06 2.11
C ARG A 3 2.34 7.51 0.68
N LYS A 4 3.05 8.63 0.52
CA LYS A 4 3.42 9.17 -0.81
C LYS A 4 4.39 8.25 -1.56
N GLU A 5 5.35 7.66 -0.85
CA GLU A 5 6.31 6.72 -1.44
C GLU A 5 5.62 5.44 -1.90
N THR A 6 4.74 4.89 -1.08
CA THR A 6 3.96 3.69 -1.39
C THR A 6 3.05 3.93 -2.60
N ALA A 7 2.38 5.08 -2.65
CA ALA A 7 1.55 5.47 -3.79
C ALA A 7 2.38 5.60 -5.07
N LYS A 8 3.55 6.25 -5.00
CA LYS A 8 4.50 6.37 -6.13
C LYS A 8 5.02 5.02 -6.58
N PHE A 9 5.40 4.15 -5.66
CA PHE A 9 5.90 2.80 -5.95
C PHE A 9 4.87 1.96 -6.71
N LEU A 10 3.59 2.08 -6.34
CA LEU A 10 2.49 1.40 -6.99
C LEU A 10 1.92 2.17 -8.21
N SER A 11 2.59 3.24 -8.65
CA SER A 11 2.16 4.09 -9.77
C SER A 11 0.71 4.59 -9.65
N MET A 12 0.30 5.07 -8.48
CA MET A 12 -1.04 5.61 -8.25
C MET A 12 -1.04 6.87 -7.38
N SER A 13 -2.18 7.58 -7.36
CA SER A 13 -2.38 8.72 -6.45
C SER A 13 -2.53 8.25 -4.99
N ALA A 14 -2.19 9.12 -4.05
CA ALA A 14 -2.31 8.83 -2.62
C ALA A 14 -3.77 8.57 -2.20
N ASP A 15 -4.73 9.19 -2.88
CA ASP A 15 -6.16 8.98 -2.63
C ASP A 15 -6.63 7.65 -3.18
N THR A 16 -6.14 7.23 -4.35
CA THR A 16 -6.37 5.88 -4.87
C THR A 16 -5.78 4.82 -3.94
N LEU A 17 -4.61 5.07 -3.35
CA LEU A 17 -4.03 4.20 -2.33
C LEU A 17 -4.93 4.09 -1.09
N ASP A 18 -5.44 5.20 -0.53
CA ASP A 18 -6.34 5.14 0.62
C ASP A 18 -7.68 4.45 0.29
N ARG A 19 -8.22 4.67 -0.91
CA ARG A 19 -9.39 3.93 -1.39
C ARG A 19 -9.11 2.43 -1.50
N ARG A 20 -7.93 2.06 -2.02
CA ARG A 20 -7.46 0.66 -2.09
C ARG A 20 -7.44 0.02 -0.71
N VAL A 21 -6.80 0.69 0.25
CA VAL A 21 -6.67 0.21 1.64
C VAL A 21 -8.05 0.01 2.28
N LYS A 22 -9.03 0.84 1.93
CA LYS A 22 -10.41 0.73 2.45
C LYS A 22 -11.22 -0.37 1.75
N ASN A 23 -11.07 -0.51 0.44
CA ASN A 23 -11.98 -1.32 -0.40
C ASN A 23 -11.42 -2.70 -0.74
N ASP A 24 -10.09 -2.89 -0.70
CA ASP A 24 -9.43 -4.17 -0.98
C ASP A 24 -8.94 -4.79 0.33
N PRO A 25 -9.66 -5.81 0.88
CA PRO A 25 -9.27 -6.46 2.12
C PRO A 25 -7.96 -7.26 2.00
N THR A 26 -7.49 -7.54 0.78
CA THR A 26 -6.21 -8.22 0.54
C THR A 26 -5.03 -7.26 0.55
N PHE A 27 -5.26 -5.95 0.50
CA PHE A 27 -4.20 -4.95 0.46
C PHE A 27 -3.47 -4.86 1.82
N PRO A 28 -2.12 -4.73 1.82
CA PRO A 28 -1.35 -4.63 3.06
C PRO A 28 -1.79 -3.48 3.96
N LYS A 29 -1.93 -3.77 5.26
CA LYS A 29 -2.33 -2.78 6.25
C LYS A 29 -1.15 -1.87 6.58
N HIS A 30 -1.43 -0.59 6.77
CA HIS A 30 -0.41 0.33 7.27
C HIS A 30 -0.20 0.19 8.78
N TYR A 31 1.02 0.44 9.24
CA TYR A 31 1.29 0.81 10.62
C TYR A 31 1.41 2.33 10.74
N LYS A 32 1.22 2.86 11.95
CA LYS A 32 1.32 4.30 12.22
C LYS A 32 2.51 4.56 13.13
N ILE A 33 3.31 5.57 12.77
CA ILE A 33 4.29 6.19 13.68
C ILE A 33 3.85 7.64 13.86
N GLY A 34 3.31 7.95 15.04
CA GLY A 34 2.62 9.21 15.29
C GLY A 34 1.41 9.39 14.36
N ARG A 35 1.37 10.49 13.61
CA ARG A 35 0.30 10.79 12.63
C ARG A 35 0.58 10.28 11.22
N ILE A 36 1.75 9.68 10.97
CA ILE A 36 2.17 9.28 9.63
C ILE A 36 1.90 7.78 9.43
N LYS A 37 1.29 7.43 8.29
CA LYS A 37 1.06 6.05 7.85
C LYS A 37 2.27 5.51 7.11
N PHE A 38 2.66 4.28 7.44
CA PHE A 38 3.76 3.55 6.83
C PHE A 38 3.33 2.15 6.40
N TRP A 39 3.96 1.66 5.34
CA TRP A 39 3.84 0.28 4.85
C TRP A 39 5.19 -0.39 4.84
N TYR A 40 5.20 -1.70 5.09
CA TYR A 40 6.37 -2.54 4.87
C TYR A 40 6.51 -2.80 3.36
N LEU A 41 7.73 -2.65 2.85
CA LEU A 41 8.00 -2.85 1.42
C LEU A 41 7.72 -4.30 1.03
N ASP A 42 8.22 -5.25 1.82
CA ASP A 42 8.09 -6.69 1.56
C ASP A 42 6.64 -7.16 1.48
N GLU A 43 5.74 -6.57 2.28
CA GLU A 43 4.30 -6.89 2.22
C GLU A 43 3.65 -6.37 0.94
N ILE A 44 4.03 -5.16 0.51
CA ILE A 44 3.55 -4.56 -0.74
C ILE A 44 4.05 -5.35 -1.95
N GLU A 45 5.32 -5.76 -1.94
CA GLU A 45 5.89 -6.60 -2.99
C GLU A 45 5.24 -7.99 -3.03
N SER A 46 5.02 -8.61 -1.87
CA SER A 46 4.32 -9.89 -1.77
C SER A 46 2.90 -9.79 -2.32
N TRP A 47 2.18 -8.71 -2.01
CA TRP A 47 0.85 -8.46 -2.56
C TRP A 47 0.87 -8.21 -4.07
N LEU A 48 1.88 -7.50 -4.60
CA LEU A 48 2.03 -7.32 -6.05
C LEU A 48 2.25 -8.66 -6.76
N LYS A 49 3.05 -9.55 -6.17
CA LYS A 49 3.30 -10.90 -6.72
C LYS A 49 2.01 -11.70 -6.79
N THR A 50 1.17 -11.68 -5.75
CA THR A 50 -0.12 -12.40 -5.77
C THR A 50 -1.09 -11.87 -6.81
N LYS A 51 -1.10 -10.55 -7.08
CA LYS A 51 -1.95 -9.95 -8.12
C LYS A 51 -1.44 -10.15 -9.55
N ARG A 52 -0.14 -10.32 -9.75
CA ARG A 52 0.47 -10.51 -11.08
C ARG A 52 0.51 -11.96 -11.55
N SER A 53 0.27 -12.91 -10.65
CA SER A 53 0.13 -14.34 -10.96
C SER A 53 -1.31 -14.75 -11.33
N VAL A 54 -2.18 -13.78 -11.64
CA VAL A 54 -3.55 -14.00 -12.16
C VAL A 54 -3.64 -13.43 -13.57
#